data_AF-A0A4D4J3I3-F1
#
_entry.id   AF-A0A4D4J3I3-F1
#
_cell.length_a   1.000
_cell.length_b   1.000
_cell.length_c   1.000
_cell.angle_alpha   90.00
_cell.angle_beta   90.00
_cell.angle_gamma   90.00
#
_symmetry.space_group_name_H-M   'P 1'
#
loop_
_entity.id
_entity.type
_entity.pdbx_description
1 polymer ?
#
loop_
_entity_poly.entity_id
_entity_poly.type
_entity_poly.pdbx_seq_one_letter_code
_entity_poly.pdbx_strand_id
1 'polypeptide(L)'
;MTSARKRRKRSLILAGGGLKVAFQAGVLQVWLDECGVTFDHVDGASGGCLNMAMLCQGMSGTRIADNWRDTSALAMATPNLREYPKLFYAESLFTLDGFRRNVLPRWGLDWKTIRASRLAATFNVYNVTRQELEVVTPRRMSEDYLIACVSLPMWFPPVRTNGNTYIDAVYVTDANVEEAIRRGADEIWAIWTVSERGEWHTGFVADYFQIIESSANGHFKRIARRIEQSNAAIAAGRDGEFGRRIDLKVLRAEVPINYLTNIGSDRLHEVVNRGVEAARRWCAERGIRTAVPAARPARSGSAALRFGEEMTGSVALVDGRRRRGADAGAEEPLAVRLTIDTEDIDRFVTDPHHHARVSGEVVCPALGGSLPIDDGAFNLLVDDGDPTRKEMRYRLHFHDGEGRPLTLAGVKTVRGESLRHLWRETTTLHTSVVRGHREAGTDGVVATGVLRLHPLAFARELATFRTTGSSVRDHAEAVVRFGTLFVGKLWDVYARGLLSYGPF
;
A
#
# COMPACT_ATOMS: atom_id res chain seq x y z
N MET A 1 8.81 -3.65 50.82
CA MET A 1 9.00 -2.64 49.75
C MET A 1 8.47 -3.24 48.45
N THR A 2 7.26 -2.87 48.05
CA THR A 2 6.69 -3.23 46.75
C THR A 2 7.54 -2.61 45.65
N SER A 3 8.27 -3.43 44.91
CA SER A 3 9.02 -3.02 43.72
C SER A 3 8.09 -2.25 42.78
N ALA A 4 8.28 -0.94 42.67
CA ALA A 4 7.59 -0.12 41.69
C ALA A 4 7.95 -0.69 40.31
N ARG A 5 6.96 -1.26 39.62
CA ARG A 5 7.16 -1.92 38.32
C ARG A 5 7.80 -0.90 37.37
N LYS A 6 9.09 -1.09 37.04
CA LYS A 6 9.85 -0.21 36.15
C LYS A 6 9.03 0.05 34.88
N ARG A 7 8.84 1.32 34.51
CA ARG A 7 8.16 1.69 33.27
C ARG A 7 8.92 1.06 32.10
N ARG A 8 8.23 0.24 31.29
CA ARG A 8 8.82 -0.37 30.09
C ARG A 8 9.16 0.73 29.10
N LYS A 9 10.38 0.72 28.58
CA LYS A 9 10.83 1.66 27.56
C LYS A 9 10.40 1.17 26.18
N ARG A 10 9.63 1.98 25.45
CA ARG A 10 9.12 1.64 24.12
C ARG A 10 9.88 2.37 23.02
N SER A 11 10.36 1.61 22.03
CA SER A 11 10.98 2.14 20.82
C SER A 11 10.10 1.91 19.60
N LEU A 12 10.05 2.88 18.70
CA LEU A 12 9.52 2.74 17.35
C LEU A 12 10.68 2.58 16.36
N ILE A 13 10.57 1.66 15.42
CA ILE A 13 11.50 1.47 14.31
C ILE A 13 10.76 1.79 13.01
N LEU A 14 11.22 2.82 12.32
CA LEU A 14 10.79 3.24 10.99
C LEU A 14 11.80 2.68 9.99
N ALA A 15 11.53 1.48 9.50
CA ALA A 15 12.45 0.81 8.58
C ALA A 15 12.61 1.58 7.26
N GLY A 16 13.66 1.31 6.52
CA GLY A 16 13.77 1.81 5.16
C GLY A 16 12.74 1.19 4.21
N GLY A 17 12.73 1.68 2.99
CA GLY A 17 11.71 1.29 2.00
C GLY A 17 11.36 2.39 1.00
N GLY A 18 12.26 3.33 0.70
CA GLY A 18 12.04 4.36 -0.32
C GLY A 18 10.69 5.07 -0.17
N LEU A 19 9.85 5.05 -1.21
CA LEU A 19 8.50 5.65 -1.18
C LEU A 19 7.45 4.82 -0.43
N LYS A 20 7.72 3.53 -0.15
CA LYS A 20 6.83 2.68 0.67
C LYS A 20 6.66 3.27 2.07
N VAL A 21 7.56 4.15 2.53
CA VAL A 21 7.46 4.82 3.83
C VAL A 21 6.28 5.80 3.94
N ALA A 22 5.60 6.14 2.83
CA ALA A 22 4.28 6.78 2.88
C ALA A 22 3.24 5.89 3.61
N PHE A 23 3.36 4.56 3.48
CA PHE A 23 2.53 3.62 4.24
C PHE A 23 2.79 3.77 5.75
N GLN A 24 4.06 3.94 6.14
CA GLN A 24 4.41 4.16 7.55
C GLN A 24 3.75 5.44 8.09
N ALA A 25 3.61 6.50 7.30
CA ALA A 25 2.91 7.70 7.71
C ALA A 25 1.43 7.43 8.06
N GLY A 26 0.75 6.59 7.29
CA GLY A 26 -0.60 6.12 7.61
C GLY A 26 -0.66 5.29 8.89
N VAL A 27 0.34 4.43 9.12
CA VAL A 27 0.46 3.69 10.39
C VAL A 27 0.66 4.65 11.57
N LEU A 28 1.49 5.68 11.42
CA LEU A 28 1.74 6.70 12.45
C LEU A 28 0.48 7.49 12.78
N GLN A 29 -0.36 7.82 11.80
CA GLN A 29 -1.67 8.44 12.04
C GLN A 29 -2.49 7.61 13.03
N VAL A 30 -2.57 6.30 12.82
CA VAL A 30 -3.37 5.43 13.71
C VAL A 30 -2.68 5.24 15.05
N TRP A 31 -1.40 4.85 15.07
CA TRP A 31 -0.70 4.54 16.31
C TRP A 31 -0.59 5.76 17.23
N LEU A 32 -0.25 6.94 16.70
CA LEU A 32 -0.05 8.13 17.51
C LEU A 32 -1.37 8.82 17.86
N ASP A 33 -2.27 8.99 16.90
CA ASP A 33 -3.43 9.85 17.09
C ASP A 33 -4.71 9.07 17.44
N GLU A 34 -4.95 7.91 16.83
CA GLU A 34 -6.13 7.09 17.14
C GLU A 34 -5.94 6.20 18.37
N CYS A 35 -4.75 5.61 18.54
CA CYS A 35 -4.42 4.74 19.66
C CYS A 35 -3.77 5.49 20.84
N GLY A 36 -3.25 6.70 20.62
CA GLY A 36 -2.54 7.47 21.65
C GLY A 36 -1.22 6.82 22.11
N VAL A 37 -0.57 6.01 21.25
CA VAL A 37 0.68 5.32 21.58
C VAL A 37 1.82 6.33 21.63
N THR A 38 2.51 6.39 22.77
CA THR A 38 3.74 7.17 22.92
C THR A 38 4.98 6.28 22.84
N PHE A 39 6.06 6.83 22.30
CA PHE A 39 7.36 6.18 22.20
C PHE A 39 8.42 6.95 22.98
N ASP A 40 9.28 6.24 23.73
CA ASP A 40 10.42 6.82 24.43
C ASP A 40 11.61 7.06 23.50
N HIS A 41 11.63 6.35 22.36
CA HIS A 41 12.68 6.39 21.37
C HIS A 41 12.12 6.09 19.96
N VAL A 42 12.67 6.72 18.93
CA VAL A 42 12.37 6.40 17.53
C VAL A 42 13.69 6.21 16.77
N ASP A 43 13.81 5.10 16.05
CA ASP A 43 14.91 4.84 15.12
C ASP A 43 14.39 4.86 13.69
N GLY A 44 15.16 5.44 12.77
CA GLY A 44 14.81 5.51 11.36
C GLY A 44 16.00 5.22 10.45
N ALA A 45 15.75 4.52 9.36
CA ALA A 45 16.69 4.31 8.27
C ALA A 45 16.04 4.72 6.94
N SER A 46 16.84 5.18 5.98
CA SER A 46 16.36 5.57 4.65
C SER A 46 15.15 6.50 4.70
N GLY A 47 14.11 6.25 3.90
CA GLY A 47 12.87 7.01 3.89
C GLY A 47 12.19 7.11 5.27
N GLY A 48 12.41 6.17 6.18
CA GLY A 48 11.89 6.22 7.56
C GLY A 48 12.41 7.44 8.33
N CYS A 49 13.61 7.92 8.01
CA CYS A 49 14.17 9.16 8.55
C CYS A 49 13.32 10.39 8.22
N LEU A 50 12.59 10.40 7.09
CA LEU A 50 11.71 11.51 6.71
C LEU A 50 10.51 11.63 7.68
N ASN A 51 9.86 10.51 7.96
CA ASN A 51 8.80 10.42 8.97
C ASN A 51 9.31 10.81 10.36
N MET A 52 10.51 10.34 10.71
CA MET A 52 11.14 10.64 11.99
C MET A 52 11.50 12.12 12.15
N ALA A 53 11.96 12.80 11.09
CA ALA A 53 12.24 14.23 11.13
C ALA A 53 10.98 15.04 11.47
N MET A 54 9.85 14.70 10.85
CA MET A 54 8.56 15.32 11.16
C MET A 54 8.09 15.03 12.59
N LEU A 55 8.28 13.79 13.09
CA LEU A 55 8.02 13.45 14.49
C LEU A 55 8.89 14.25 15.47
N CYS A 56 10.18 14.42 15.16
CA CYS A 56 11.11 15.13 16.03
C CYS A 56 10.70 16.59 16.26
N GLN A 57 10.08 17.24 15.28
CA GLN A 57 9.54 18.60 15.44
C GLN A 57 8.12 18.66 16.02
N GLY A 58 7.55 17.52 16.45
CA GLY A 58 6.27 17.47 17.14
C GLY A 58 5.05 17.42 16.22
N MET A 59 5.18 17.00 14.96
CA MET A 59 4.01 16.75 14.13
C MET A 59 3.22 15.54 14.64
N SER A 60 1.89 15.63 14.60
CA SER A 60 1.00 14.50 14.85
C SER A 60 1.10 13.46 13.72
N GLY A 61 0.64 12.23 13.97
CA GLY A 61 0.63 11.19 12.95
C GLY A 61 -0.21 11.59 11.72
N THR A 62 -1.34 12.26 11.93
CA THR A 62 -2.22 12.79 10.89
C THR A 62 -1.52 13.83 10.04
N ARG A 63 -0.78 14.77 10.64
CA ARG A 63 -0.04 15.79 9.88
C ARG A 63 1.07 15.16 9.04
N ILE A 64 1.74 14.14 9.55
CA ILE A 64 2.75 13.36 8.80
C ILE A 64 2.08 12.66 7.62
N ALA A 65 0.95 11.99 7.85
CA ALA A 65 0.18 11.32 6.80
C ALA A 65 -0.31 12.30 5.73
N ASP A 66 -0.86 13.45 6.12
CA ASP A 66 -1.34 14.48 5.19
C ASP A 66 -0.18 15.08 4.36
N ASN A 67 1.00 15.30 4.96
CA ASN A 67 2.20 15.70 4.21
C ASN A 67 2.54 14.71 3.08
N TRP A 68 2.39 13.41 3.30
CA TRP A 68 2.59 12.40 2.25
C TRP A 68 1.45 12.38 1.22
N ARG A 69 0.19 12.50 1.65
CA ARG A 69 -0.98 12.58 0.74
C ARG A 69 -0.90 13.77 -0.21
N ASP A 70 -0.39 14.90 0.28
CA ASP A 70 -0.30 16.15 -0.46
C ASP A 70 1.02 16.31 -1.24
N THR A 71 1.91 15.30 -1.20
CA THR A 71 3.19 15.32 -1.93
C THR A 71 2.96 15.02 -3.40
N SER A 72 3.44 15.93 -4.27
CA SER A 72 3.57 15.61 -5.69
C SER A 72 4.79 14.74 -5.93
N ALA A 73 4.57 13.57 -6.52
CA ALA A 73 5.62 12.64 -6.92
C ALA A 73 6.68 13.29 -7.84
N LEU A 74 6.24 14.14 -8.77
CA LEU A 74 7.10 14.87 -9.71
C LEU A 74 8.03 15.87 -9.02
N ALA A 75 7.73 16.25 -7.77
CA ALA A 75 8.55 17.17 -7.01
C ALA A 75 9.72 16.50 -6.26
N MET A 76 9.76 15.16 -6.21
CA MET A 76 10.69 14.43 -5.34
C MET A 76 12.09 14.21 -5.95
N ALA A 77 12.20 13.87 -7.24
CA ALA A 77 13.48 13.59 -7.89
C ALA A 77 13.67 14.47 -9.13
N THR A 78 14.89 14.93 -9.39
CA THR A 78 15.24 15.73 -10.57
C THR A 78 16.29 14.99 -11.41
N PRO A 79 16.14 14.88 -12.74
CA PRO A 79 17.18 14.27 -13.59
C PRO A 79 18.55 14.93 -13.42
N ASN A 80 19.60 14.14 -13.25
CA ASN A 80 20.97 14.65 -13.14
C ASN A 80 21.61 14.79 -14.53
N LEU A 81 21.08 15.72 -15.34
CA LEU A 81 21.46 15.88 -16.75
C LEU A 81 22.95 16.13 -16.98
N ARG A 82 23.67 16.65 -15.96
CA ARG A 82 25.12 16.88 -16.00
C ARG A 82 25.93 15.57 -15.98
N GLU A 83 25.38 14.50 -15.41
CA GLU A 83 26.05 13.20 -15.31
C GLU A 83 25.75 12.29 -16.52
N TYR A 84 24.68 12.55 -17.27
CA TYR A 84 24.25 11.67 -18.38
C TYR A 84 25.31 11.47 -19.47
N PRO A 85 26.09 12.48 -19.88
CA PRO A 85 27.18 12.29 -20.85
C PRO A 85 28.29 11.34 -20.36
N LYS A 86 28.40 11.09 -19.04
CA LYS A 86 29.41 10.19 -18.47
C LYS A 86 29.02 8.71 -18.57
N LEU A 87 27.78 8.40 -18.95
CA LEU A 87 27.26 7.04 -19.14
C LEU A 87 27.56 6.16 -17.90
N PHE A 88 28.36 5.10 -18.07
CA PHE A 88 28.73 4.15 -17.01
C PHE A 88 29.57 4.77 -15.88
N TYR A 89 30.11 5.98 -16.07
CA TYR A 89 30.87 6.73 -15.06
C TYR A 89 30.06 7.86 -14.40
N ALA A 90 28.76 7.94 -14.66
CA ALA A 90 27.86 8.87 -14.00
C ALA A 90 27.83 8.63 -12.48
N GLU A 91 27.90 9.69 -11.67
CA GLU A 91 27.77 9.57 -10.21
C GLU A 91 26.35 9.13 -9.80
N SER A 92 25.34 9.62 -10.53
CA SER A 92 23.92 9.35 -10.25
C SER A 92 23.02 9.65 -11.44
N LEU A 93 21.84 9.00 -11.47
CA LEU A 93 20.79 9.28 -12.45
C LEU A 93 19.93 10.49 -12.06
N PHE A 94 19.72 10.74 -10.76
CA PHE A 94 18.87 11.81 -10.26
C PHE A 94 19.58 12.61 -9.15
N THR A 95 19.07 13.80 -8.86
CA THR A 95 19.40 14.58 -7.67
C THR A 95 18.17 14.74 -6.78
N LEU A 96 18.43 15.02 -5.50
CA LEU A 96 17.40 15.37 -4.52
C LEU A 96 17.19 16.88 -4.41
N ASP A 97 17.61 17.67 -5.41
CA ASP A 97 17.44 19.13 -5.39
C ASP A 97 15.96 19.54 -5.48
N GLY A 98 15.16 18.77 -6.22
CA GLY A 98 13.70 18.90 -6.24
C GLY A 98 13.12 18.68 -4.85
N PHE A 99 13.52 17.59 -4.18
CA PHE A 99 13.09 17.28 -2.82
C PHE A 99 13.42 18.41 -1.83
N ARG A 100 14.67 18.89 -1.85
CA ARG A 100 15.15 19.99 -1.01
C ARG A 100 14.36 21.29 -1.23
N ARG A 101 14.08 21.65 -2.48
CA ARG A 101 13.41 22.92 -2.82
C ARG A 101 11.89 22.88 -2.68
N ASN A 102 11.27 21.74 -2.98
CA ASN A 102 9.83 21.66 -3.17
C ASN A 102 9.10 20.84 -2.10
N VAL A 103 9.77 19.84 -1.50
CA VAL A 103 9.13 18.91 -0.56
C VAL A 103 9.41 19.31 0.88
N LEU A 104 10.69 19.40 1.28
CA LEU A 104 11.06 19.73 2.66
C LEU A 104 10.45 21.05 3.17
N PRO A 105 10.43 22.15 2.37
CA PRO A 105 9.83 23.40 2.80
C PRO A 105 8.30 23.31 2.87
N ARG A 106 7.66 22.57 1.95
CA ARG A 106 6.20 22.37 1.94
C ARG A 106 5.73 21.54 3.13
N TRP A 107 6.52 20.55 3.54
CA TRP A 107 6.30 19.82 4.80
C TRP A 107 6.58 20.69 6.03
N GLY A 108 7.25 21.83 5.87
CA GLY A 108 7.57 22.75 6.96
C GLY A 108 8.63 22.19 7.90
N LEU A 109 9.64 21.49 7.37
CA LEU A 109 10.74 21.02 8.20
C LEU A 109 11.55 22.20 8.73
N ASP A 110 11.68 22.28 10.06
CA ASP A 110 12.45 23.32 10.73
C ASP A 110 13.61 22.69 11.53
N TRP A 111 14.83 22.86 11.02
CA TRP A 111 16.01 22.23 11.59
C TRP A 111 16.29 22.69 13.03
N LYS A 112 15.91 23.92 13.40
CA LYS A 112 16.07 24.42 14.77
C LYS A 112 15.16 23.66 15.74
N THR A 113 13.91 23.45 15.36
CA THR A 113 12.91 22.70 16.14
C THR A 113 13.29 21.23 16.22
N ILE A 114 13.71 20.61 15.10
CA ILE A 114 14.20 19.23 15.09
C ILE A 114 15.40 19.09 16.04
N ARG A 115 16.39 20.00 15.97
CA ARG A 115 17.56 19.96 16.88
C ARG A 115 17.20 20.17 18.35
N ALA A 116 16.12 20.89 18.64
CA ALA A 116 15.61 21.13 19.98
C ALA A 116 14.68 20.02 20.50
N SER A 117 14.45 18.97 19.71
CA SER A 117 13.51 17.90 20.05
C SER A 117 13.83 17.24 21.39
N ARG A 118 12.79 16.97 22.17
CA ARG A 118 12.86 16.17 23.40
C ARG A 118 12.67 14.67 23.14
N LEU A 119 12.22 14.30 21.93
CA LEU A 119 12.10 12.91 21.53
C LEU A 119 13.50 12.35 21.30
N ALA A 120 13.84 11.27 22.00
CA ALA A 120 15.08 10.56 21.70
C ALA A 120 14.93 9.89 20.33
N ALA A 121 15.79 10.24 19.37
CA ALA A 121 15.73 9.65 18.05
C ALA A 121 17.11 9.37 17.45
N THR A 122 17.16 8.43 16.51
CA THR A 122 18.38 7.95 15.86
C THR A 122 18.18 7.79 14.36
N PHE A 123 18.83 8.67 13.61
CA PHE A 123 18.85 8.67 12.15
C PHE A 123 20.07 7.89 11.68
N ASN A 124 19.85 6.82 10.92
CA ASN A 124 20.92 5.96 10.43
C ASN A 124 21.45 6.48 9.07
N VAL A 125 22.76 6.71 9.00
CA VAL A 125 23.49 7.03 7.76
C VAL A 125 24.74 6.16 7.67
N TYR A 126 25.19 5.82 6.46
CA TYR A 126 26.48 5.14 6.31
C TYR A 126 27.57 6.15 5.97
N ASN A 127 28.60 6.24 6.82
CA ASN A 127 29.76 7.08 6.61
C ASN A 127 30.79 6.32 5.78
N VAL A 128 30.87 6.61 4.48
CA VAL A 128 31.77 5.95 3.54
C VAL A 128 33.23 6.27 3.85
N THR A 129 33.52 7.50 4.30
CA THR A 129 34.89 7.90 4.65
C THR A 129 35.45 7.06 5.79
N ARG A 130 34.60 6.73 6.77
CA ARG A 130 34.98 5.97 7.97
C ARG A 130 34.62 4.48 7.91
N GLN A 131 33.92 4.04 6.86
CA GLN A 131 33.40 2.69 6.70
C GLN A 131 32.59 2.21 7.91
N GLU A 132 31.71 3.05 8.42
CA GLU A 132 30.90 2.74 9.60
C GLU A 132 29.45 3.20 9.45
N LEU A 133 28.54 2.44 10.07
CA LEU A 133 27.18 2.90 10.32
C LEU A 133 27.23 3.99 11.39
N GLU A 134 26.77 5.19 11.06
CA GLU A 134 26.72 6.32 11.99
C GLU A 134 25.26 6.61 12.38
N VAL A 135 25.05 6.77 13.69
CA VAL A 135 23.77 7.18 14.26
C VAL A 135 23.81 8.68 14.56
N VAL A 136 23.02 9.46 13.81
CA VAL A 136 22.86 10.90 14.01
C VAL A 136 21.67 11.15 14.93
N THR A 137 21.85 11.97 15.96
CA THR A 137 20.76 12.37 16.86
C THR A 137 20.12 13.68 16.41
N PRO A 138 18.89 14.02 16.85
CA PRO A 138 18.23 15.26 16.48
C PRO A 138 19.11 16.50 16.64
N ARG A 139 19.93 16.58 17.71
CA ARG A 139 20.82 17.71 18.00
C ARG A 139 21.83 18.03 16.89
N ARG A 140 22.24 17.02 16.11
CA ARG A 140 23.18 17.16 14.99
C ARG A 140 22.48 17.27 13.63
N MET A 141 21.15 17.21 13.60
CA MET A 141 20.40 17.13 12.36
C MET A 141 20.51 18.41 11.53
N SER A 142 20.69 18.21 10.23
CA SER A 142 20.70 19.22 9.18
C SER A 142 19.99 18.65 7.95
N GLU A 143 19.70 19.52 6.98
CA GLU A 143 19.18 19.07 5.69
C GLU A 143 20.11 18.06 5.04
N ASP A 144 21.42 18.29 5.06
CA ASP A 144 22.39 17.38 4.47
C ASP A 144 22.39 16.00 5.13
N TYR A 145 22.29 15.93 6.45
CA TYR A 145 22.18 14.63 7.12
C TYR A 145 20.87 13.92 6.81
N LEU A 146 19.75 14.64 6.71
CA LEU A 146 18.47 14.03 6.32
C LEU A 146 18.52 13.51 4.88
N ILE A 147 19.12 14.28 3.96
CA ILE A 147 19.30 13.87 2.56
C ILE A 147 20.27 12.69 2.46
N ALA A 148 21.34 12.68 3.27
CA ALA A 148 22.26 11.55 3.35
C ALA A 148 21.55 10.26 3.75
N CYS A 149 20.54 10.33 4.62
CA CYS A 149 19.74 9.17 4.99
C CYS A 149 19.10 8.50 3.77
N VAL A 150 18.72 9.25 2.73
CA VAL A 150 17.97 8.75 1.55
C VAL A 150 18.79 8.78 0.25
N SER A 151 20.10 9.05 0.34
CA SER A 151 21.02 9.09 -0.80
C SER A 151 21.48 7.69 -1.18
N LEU A 152 20.68 6.97 -1.96
CA LEU A 152 21.03 5.67 -2.56
C LEU A 152 22.03 5.86 -3.71
N PRO A 153 23.27 5.32 -3.62
CA PRO A 153 24.25 5.35 -4.71
C PRO A 153 23.67 4.91 -6.07
N MET A 154 24.18 5.43 -7.18
CA MET A 154 23.65 5.29 -8.54
C MET A 154 22.34 6.03 -8.81
N TRP A 155 21.43 6.10 -7.85
CA TRP A 155 20.18 6.85 -7.99
C TRP A 155 20.36 8.32 -7.63
N PHE A 156 21.07 8.58 -6.53
CA PHE A 156 21.32 9.91 -5.99
C PHE A 156 22.80 10.06 -5.61
N PRO A 157 23.35 11.28 -5.69
CA PRO A 157 24.74 11.50 -5.32
C PRO A 157 24.95 11.29 -3.81
N PRO A 158 26.13 10.81 -3.39
CA PRO A 158 26.52 10.79 -2.00
C PRO A 158 26.60 12.23 -1.44
N VAL A 159 26.25 12.39 -0.17
CA VAL A 159 26.30 13.70 0.50
C VAL A 159 27.67 13.90 1.12
N ARG A 160 28.33 15.00 0.77
CA ARG A 160 29.62 15.40 1.33
C ARG A 160 29.40 16.54 2.31
N THR A 161 29.59 16.28 3.60
CA THR A 161 29.39 17.27 4.66
C THR A 161 30.35 17.02 5.82
N ASN A 162 30.82 18.08 6.48
CA ASN A 162 31.78 18.00 7.59
C ASN A 162 33.02 17.14 7.28
N GLY A 163 33.57 17.24 6.06
CA GLY A 163 34.75 16.49 5.62
C GLY A 163 34.55 14.98 5.42
N ASN A 164 33.32 14.49 5.50
CA ASN A 164 32.99 13.07 5.32
C ASN A 164 31.99 12.88 4.18
N THR A 165 32.00 11.69 3.58
CA THR A 165 31.06 11.26 2.54
C THR A 165 30.05 10.29 3.12
N TYR A 166 28.77 10.55 2.92
CA TYR A 166 27.66 9.76 3.45
C TYR A 166 26.73 9.26 2.34
N ILE A 167 26.17 8.08 2.57
CA ILE A 167 25.13 7.45 1.74
C ILE A 167 24.04 6.87 2.65
N ASP A 168 22.95 6.41 2.03
CA ASP A 168 21.89 5.67 2.72
C ASP A 168 22.46 4.45 3.47
N ALA A 169 21.94 4.20 4.68
CA ALA A 169 22.36 3.12 5.55
C ALA A 169 21.79 1.74 5.15
N VAL A 170 20.81 1.65 4.24
CA VAL A 170 20.10 0.39 3.90
C VAL A 170 20.98 -0.80 3.57
N TYR A 171 22.20 -0.58 3.06
CA TYR A 171 23.16 -1.65 2.74
C TYR A 171 23.66 -2.38 3.99
N VAL A 172 23.67 -1.69 5.13
CA VAL A 172 24.17 -2.19 6.41
C VAL A 172 23.05 -2.42 7.41
N THR A 173 22.11 -1.49 7.49
CA THR A 173 20.92 -1.61 8.34
C THR A 173 19.74 -0.88 7.73
N ASP A 174 18.62 -1.59 7.64
CA ASP A 174 17.33 -1.03 7.23
C ASP A 174 16.39 -0.82 8.43
N ALA A 175 16.77 -1.34 9.60
CA ALA A 175 16.07 -1.19 10.87
C ALA A 175 17.06 -1.46 12.02
N ASN A 176 17.48 -0.41 12.72
CA ASN A 176 18.52 -0.56 13.75
C ASN A 176 17.92 -0.99 15.10
N VAL A 177 17.40 -2.22 15.13
CA VAL A 177 16.82 -2.84 16.34
C VAL A 177 17.84 -2.92 17.47
N GLU A 178 19.11 -3.18 17.14
CA GLU A 178 20.19 -3.24 18.13
C GLU A 178 20.42 -1.89 18.81
N GLU A 179 20.33 -0.78 18.08
CA GLU A 179 20.39 0.56 18.66
C GLU A 179 19.27 0.82 19.67
N ALA A 180 18.03 0.40 19.34
CA ALA A 180 16.91 0.49 20.27
C ALA A 180 17.15 -0.36 21.54
N ILE A 181 17.69 -1.58 21.40
CA ILE A 181 18.06 -2.43 22.53
C ILE A 181 19.16 -1.78 23.36
N ARG A 182 20.21 -1.25 22.73
CA ARG A 182 21.33 -0.58 23.41
C ARG A 182 20.86 0.64 24.21
N ARG A 183 19.83 1.33 23.73
CA ARG A 183 19.17 2.44 24.44
C ARG A 183 18.21 1.99 25.54
N GLY A 184 18.08 0.69 25.79
CA GLY A 184 17.31 0.16 26.90
C GLY A 184 15.85 -0.12 26.57
N ALA A 185 15.47 -0.28 25.30
CA ALA A 185 14.10 -0.68 24.94
C ALA A 185 13.73 -2.03 25.56
N ASP A 186 12.53 -2.12 26.11
CA ASP A 186 11.88 -3.35 26.58
C ASP A 186 10.78 -3.80 25.59
N GLU A 187 10.29 -2.86 24.80
CA GLU A 187 9.24 -3.06 23.79
C GLU A 187 9.66 -2.32 22.52
N ILE A 188 9.63 -2.99 21.37
CA ILE A 188 10.06 -2.45 20.07
C ILE A 188 8.92 -2.65 19.07
N TRP A 189 8.44 -1.58 18.47
CA TRP A 189 7.41 -1.61 17.43
C TRP A 189 8.09 -1.29 16.11
N ALA A 190 8.07 -2.21 15.15
CA ALA A 190 8.67 -2.01 13.85
C ALA A 190 7.60 -2.00 12.76
N ILE A 191 7.68 -1.02 11.85
CA ILE A 191 6.90 -1.02 10.61
C ILE A 191 7.81 -1.55 9.51
N TRP A 192 7.49 -2.71 8.96
CA TRP A 192 8.33 -3.43 8.01
C TRP A 192 7.63 -3.58 6.66
N THR A 193 8.13 -2.86 5.65
CA THR A 193 7.58 -2.83 4.28
C THR A 193 8.53 -3.44 3.24
N VAL A 194 9.62 -4.08 3.70
CA VAL A 194 10.55 -4.83 2.86
C VAL A 194 9.95 -6.19 2.55
N SER A 195 9.93 -6.57 1.27
CA SER A 195 9.31 -7.82 0.81
C SER A 195 10.02 -9.03 1.42
N GLU A 196 9.26 -10.02 1.89
CA GLU A 196 9.79 -11.28 2.43
C GLU A 196 9.45 -12.50 1.56
N ARG A 197 8.93 -12.29 0.35
CA ARG A 197 8.42 -13.36 -0.54
C ARG A 197 9.47 -14.36 -1.02
N GLY A 198 10.74 -13.96 -1.05
CA GLY A 198 11.83 -14.84 -1.48
C GLY A 198 11.82 -15.14 -2.99
N GLU A 199 11.20 -14.28 -3.79
CA GLU A 199 11.21 -14.35 -5.25
C GLU A 199 12.40 -13.54 -5.79
N TRP A 200 13.08 -14.03 -6.83
CA TRP A 200 14.19 -13.33 -7.49
C TRP A 200 13.83 -12.95 -8.93
N HIS A 201 13.86 -11.65 -9.22
CA HIS A 201 13.61 -11.08 -10.54
C HIS A 201 14.89 -10.63 -11.20
N THR A 202 14.99 -10.76 -12.52
CA THR A 202 16.22 -10.47 -13.25
C THR A 202 16.30 -9.02 -13.71
N GLY A 203 17.54 -8.52 -13.78
CA GLY A 203 17.90 -7.30 -14.47
C GLY A 203 18.24 -6.17 -13.52
N PHE A 204 18.95 -5.18 -14.08
CA PHE A 204 19.82 -4.29 -13.32
C PHE A 204 19.19 -3.64 -12.08
N VAL A 205 17.95 -3.16 -12.20
CA VAL A 205 17.28 -2.45 -11.11
C VAL A 205 16.61 -3.39 -10.12
N ALA A 206 15.98 -4.45 -10.61
CA ALA A 206 15.46 -5.51 -9.75
C ALA A 206 16.60 -6.12 -8.91
N ASP A 207 17.71 -6.50 -9.54
CA ASP A 207 18.89 -7.05 -8.85
C ASP A 207 19.38 -6.08 -7.77
N TYR A 208 19.51 -4.79 -8.10
CA TYR A 208 19.97 -3.75 -7.17
C TYR A 208 19.09 -3.63 -5.91
N PHE A 209 17.77 -3.51 -6.07
CA PHE A 209 16.87 -3.38 -4.91
C PHE A 209 16.72 -4.69 -4.15
N GLN A 210 16.69 -5.84 -4.83
CA GLN A 210 16.59 -7.15 -4.16
C GLN A 210 17.83 -7.47 -3.32
N ILE A 211 19.02 -6.97 -3.68
CA ILE A 211 20.21 -7.06 -2.83
C ILE A 211 20.00 -6.27 -1.53
N ILE A 212 19.46 -5.05 -1.63
CA ILE A 212 19.13 -4.23 -0.45
C ILE A 212 18.09 -4.96 0.42
N GLU A 213 16.99 -5.43 -0.17
CA GLU A 213 15.93 -6.15 0.54
C GLU A 213 16.46 -7.45 1.19
N SER A 214 17.36 -8.17 0.51
CA SER A 214 18.01 -9.37 1.04
C SER A 214 18.92 -9.06 2.24
N SER A 215 19.72 -7.99 2.16
CA SER A 215 20.57 -7.52 3.27
C SER A 215 19.71 -7.12 4.48
N ALA A 216 18.67 -6.32 4.25
CA ALA A 216 17.71 -5.86 5.25
C ALA A 216 17.03 -7.04 5.95
N ASN A 217 16.42 -7.95 5.19
CA ASN A 217 15.76 -9.14 5.72
C ASN A 217 16.73 -10.06 6.48
N GLY A 218 17.94 -10.27 5.94
CA GLY A 218 18.96 -11.09 6.59
C GLY A 218 19.36 -10.53 7.96
N HIS A 219 19.63 -9.22 8.03
CA HIS A 219 19.97 -8.55 9.28
C HIS A 219 18.79 -8.58 10.28
N PHE A 220 17.58 -8.22 9.84
CA PHE A 220 16.40 -8.17 10.69
C PHE A 220 16.04 -9.55 11.27
N LYS A 221 16.04 -10.60 10.43
CA LYS A 221 15.79 -11.99 10.88
C LYS A 221 16.87 -12.46 11.86
N ARG A 222 18.13 -12.05 11.68
CA ARG A 222 19.21 -12.40 12.61
C ARG A 222 19.01 -11.79 13.99
N ILE A 223 18.68 -10.51 14.09
CA ILE A 223 18.43 -9.86 15.39
C ILE A 223 17.13 -10.36 16.04
N ALA A 224 16.07 -10.62 15.25
CA ALA A 224 14.83 -11.20 15.77
C ALA A 224 15.07 -12.57 16.44
N ARG A 225 15.83 -13.46 15.78
CA ARG A 225 16.20 -14.77 16.37
C ARG A 225 17.01 -14.63 17.66
N ARG A 226 17.95 -13.68 17.72
CA ARG A 226 18.72 -13.38 18.95
C ARG A 226 17.80 -12.93 20.09
N ILE A 227 16.82 -12.07 19.79
CA ILE A 227 15.80 -11.65 20.77
C ILE A 227 14.98 -12.84 21.27
N GLU A 228 14.50 -13.70 20.36
CA GLU A 228 13.74 -14.91 20.71
C GLU A 228 14.57 -15.86 21.60
N GLN A 229 15.82 -16.12 21.23
CA GLN A 229 16.74 -16.96 22.00
C GLN A 229 17.05 -16.37 23.38
N SER A 230 17.32 -15.07 23.45
CA SER A 230 17.53 -14.35 24.71
C SER A 230 16.29 -14.42 25.61
N ASN A 231 15.10 -14.21 25.04
CA ASN A 231 13.84 -14.30 25.77
C ASN A 231 13.55 -15.72 26.27
N ALA A 232 13.85 -16.74 25.47
CA ALA A 232 13.68 -18.14 25.84
C ALA A 232 14.65 -18.56 26.96
N ALA A 233 15.90 -18.07 26.94
CA ALA A 233 16.86 -18.29 28.01
C ALA A 233 16.36 -17.70 29.35
N ILE A 234 15.88 -16.46 29.32
CA ILE A 234 15.30 -15.78 30.49
C ILE A 234 14.07 -16.53 31.01
N ALA A 235 13.18 -16.99 30.12
CA ALA A 235 12.00 -17.77 30.51
C ALA A 235 12.37 -19.12 31.17
N ALA A 236 13.54 -19.68 30.83
CA ALA A 236 14.09 -20.88 31.44
C ALA A 236 14.94 -20.61 32.70
N GLY A 237 14.98 -19.38 33.21
CA GLY A 237 15.76 -19.00 34.39
C GLY A 237 17.28 -18.90 34.15
N ARG A 238 17.72 -18.81 32.88
CA ARG A 238 19.12 -18.57 32.49
C ARG A 238 19.34 -17.10 32.09
N ASP A 239 20.60 -16.70 32.00
CA ASP A 239 20.96 -15.40 31.45
C ASP A 239 20.62 -15.34 29.95
N GLY A 240 19.86 -14.32 29.56
CA GLY A 240 19.64 -13.99 28.15
C GLY A 240 20.69 -13.01 27.64
N GLU A 241 21.00 -13.08 26.35
CA GLU A 241 21.99 -12.22 25.68
C GLU A 241 21.83 -10.72 26.02
N PHE A 242 20.59 -10.22 26.06
CA PHE A 242 20.31 -8.81 26.31
C PHE A 242 20.03 -8.47 27.78
N GLY A 243 20.16 -9.46 28.68
CA GLY A 243 19.96 -9.33 30.13
C GLY A 243 18.51 -9.02 30.55
N ARG A 244 17.58 -8.88 29.60
CA ARG A 244 16.17 -8.59 29.85
C ARG A 244 15.29 -9.08 28.71
N ARG A 245 14.01 -9.27 29.00
CA ARG A 245 13.03 -9.63 27.98
C ARG A 245 12.76 -8.42 27.08
N ILE A 246 12.81 -8.65 25.77
CA ILE A 246 12.49 -7.64 24.75
C ILE A 246 11.28 -8.12 23.94
N ASP A 247 10.24 -7.30 23.90
CA ASP A 247 9.02 -7.58 23.12
C ASP A 247 9.13 -6.92 21.74
N LEU A 248 9.43 -7.71 20.69
CA LEU A 248 9.50 -7.23 19.31
C LEU A 248 8.16 -7.43 18.61
N LYS A 249 7.49 -6.31 18.34
CA LYS A 249 6.19 -6.24 17.66
C LYS A 249 6.39 -5.69 16.25
N VAL A 250 6.01 -6.46 15.24
CA VAL A 250 6.20 -6.08 13.84
C VAL A 250 4.84 -5.95 13.17
N LEU A 251 4.61 -4.82 12.49
CA LEU A 251 3.56 -4.67 11.50
C LEU A 251 4.22 -4.86 10.14
N ARG A 252 3.88 -5.97 9.48
CA ARG A 252 4.40 -6.33 8.15
C ARG A 252 3.36 -6.00 7.09
N ALA A 253 3.81 -5.44 5.98
CA ALA A 253 2.93 -5.20 4.84
C ALA A 253 3.70 -5.20 3.52
N GLU A 254 3.13 -5.88 2.53
CA GLU A 254 3.53 -5.73 1.14
C GLU A 254 2.87 -4.46 0.58
N VAL A 255 3.67 -3.47 0.18
CA VAL A 255 3.17 -2.17 -0.28
C VAL A 255 3.34 -2.08 -1.80
N PRO A 256 2.25 -2.06 -2.59
CA PRO A 256 2.29 -2.10 -4.06
C PRO A 256 2.68 -0.74 -4.65
N ILE A 257 3.86 -0.22 -4.33
CA ILE A 257 4.43 0.96 -4.98
C ILE A 257 5.90 0.69 -5.32
N ASN A 258 6.27 1.03 -6.56
CA ASN A 258 7.64 0.88 -7.04
C ASN A 258 8.48 2.09 -6.58
N TYR A 259 9.77 1.85 -6.35
CA TYR A 259 10.74 2.88 -5.97
C TYR A 259 11.00 3.93 -7.07
N LEU A 260 10.69 3.63 -8.35
CA LEU A 260 11.13 4.44 -9.50
C LEU A 260 10.08 4.67 -10.60
N THR A 261 8.97 3.93 -10.62
CA THR A 261 7.96 4.04 -11.70
C THR A 261 6.55 4.09 -11.13
N ASN A 262 5.59 4.61 -11.92
CA ASN A 262 4.17 4.68 -11.57
C ASN A 262 3.85 5.49 -10.30
N ILE A 263 4.56 6.62 -10.10
CA ILE A 263 4.42 7.46 -8.91
C ILE A 263 3.54 8.67 -9.26
N GLY A 264 2.26 8.61 -8.87
CA GLY A 264 1.34 9.74 -8.89
C GLY A 264 0.97 10.17 -7.47
N SER A 265 0.54 11.42 -7.28
CA SER A 265 0.09 11.92 -5.96
C SER A 265 -1.06 11.08 -5.40
N ASP A 266 -2.01 10.67 -6.23
CA ASP A 266 -3.11 9.77 -5.85
C ASP A 266 -2.60 8.42 -5.34
N ARG A 267 -1.52 7.90 -5.94
CA ARG A 267 -0.93 6.64 -5.53
C ARG A 267 -0.23 6.75 -4.18
N LEU A 268 0.48 7.85 -3.92
CA LEU A 268 1.05 8.13 -2.60
C LEU A 268 -0.06 8.24 -1.55
N HIS A 269 -1.15 8.93 -1.88
CA HIS A 269 -2.32 9.02 -1.01
C HIS A 269 -2.89 7.61 -0.70
N GLU A 270 -3.14 6.80 -1.73
CA GLU A 270 -3.63 5.43 -1.58
C GLU A 270 -2.71 4.60 -0.65
N VAL A 271 -1.40 4.73 -0.81
CA VAL A 271 -0.41 4.04 0.03
C VAL A 271 -0.49 4.47 1.49
N VAL A 272 -0.68 5.77 1.77
CA VAL A 272 -0.94 6.26 3.13
C VAL A 272 -2.21 5.64 3.70
N ASN A 273 -3.30 5.61 2.93
CA ASN A 273 -4.58 5.05 3.38
C ASN A 273 -4.50 3.54 3.66
N ARG A 274 -3.70 2.80 2.87
CA ARG A 274 -3.37 1.38 3.18
C ARG A 274 -2.67 1.23 4.52
N GLY A 275 -1.76 2.16 4.85
CA GLY A 275 -1.08 2.21 6.14
C GLY A 275 -2.07 2.37 7.30
N VAL A 276 -3.06 3.25 7.13
CA VAL A 276 -4.14 3.47 8.10
C VAL A 276 -4.94 2.19 8.32
N GLU A 277 -5.42 1.54 7.25
CA GLU A 277 -6.20 0.31 7.38
C GLU A 277 -5.40 -0.82 8.02
N ALA A 278 -4.14 -1.02 7.60
CA ALA A 278 -3.28 -2.05 8.13
C ALA A 278 -3.01 -1.85 9.63
N ALA A 279 -2.76 -0.61 10.06
CA ALA A 279 -2.57 -0.29 11.47
C ALA A 279 -3.84 -0.53 12.29
N ARG A 280 -5.03 -0.16 11.77
CA ARG A 280 -6.31 -0.45 12.46
C ARG A 280 -6.56 -1.94 12.60
N ARG A 281 -6.36 -2.73 11.53
CA ARG A 281 -6.46 -4.20 11.58
C ARG A 281 -5.48 -4.78 12.60
N TRP A 282 -4.21 -4.37 12.52
CA TRP A 282 -3.16 -4.82 13.43
C TRP A 282 -3.47 -4.50 14.91
N CYS A 283 -4.04 -3.32 15.17
CA CYS A 283 -4.50 -2.91 16.50
C CYS A 283 -5.70 -3.74 16.97
N ALA A 284 -6.70 -3.97 16.11
CA ALA A 284 -7.88 -4.77 16.42
C ALA A 284 -7.51 -6.22 16.79
N GLU A 285 -6.64 -6.87 16.02
CA GLU A 285 -6.12 -8.22 16.31
C GLU A 285 -5.42 -8.33 17.68
N ARG A 286 -4.91 -7.22 18.19
CA ARG A 286 -4.16 -7.13 19.45
C ARG A 286 -4.97 -6.50 20.58
N GLY A 287 -6.25 -6.23 20.36
CA GLY A 287 -7.13 -5.58 21.34
C GLY A 287 -6.71 -4.17 21.73
N ILE A 288 -5.93 -3.48 20.88
CA ILE A 288 -5.55 -2.08 21.07
C ILE A 288 -6.72 -1.22 20.61
N ARG A 289 -7.28 -0.42 21.52
CA ARG A 289 -8.40 0.47 21.21
C ARG A 289 -7.93 1.60 20.29
N THR A 290 -8.66 1.80 19.20
CA THR A 290 -8.56 2.97 18.34
C THR A 290 -9.76 3.88 18.62
N ALA A 291 -9.54 5.19 18.73
CA ALA A 291 -10.62 6.14 18.60
C ALA A 291 -11.16 6.07 17.16
N VAL A 292 -12.48 5.99 17.00
CA VAL A 292 -13.10 6.10 15.67
C VAL A 292 -12.90 7.53 15.19
N PRO A 293 -12.14 7.78 14.11
CA PRO A 293 -12.00 9.13 13.60
C PRO A 293 -13.36 9.61 13.06
N ALA A 294 -13.65 10.89 13.26
CA ALA A 294 -14.78 11.52 12.60
C ALA A 294 -14.63 11.35 11.07
N ALA A 295 -15.68 10.90 10.40
CA ALA A 295 -15.69 10.80 8.94
C ALA A 295 -15.31 12.17 8.36
N ARG A 296 -14.28 12.22 7.51
CA ARG A 296 -13.98 13.44 6.75
C ARG A 296 -15.21 13.73 5.88
N PRO A 297 -15.82 14.92 5.94
CA PRO A 297 -16.94 15.26 5.07
C PRO A 297 -16.49 15.14 3.61
N ALA A 298 -17.37 14.61 2.76
CA ALA A 298 -17.12 14.56 1.32
C ALA A 298 -16.81 15.98 0.81
N ARG A 299 -15.77 16.12 -0.02
CA ARG A 299 -15.45 17.41 -0.63
C ARG A 299 -16.61 17.81 -1.53
N SER A 300 -17.27 18.92 -1.21
CA SER A 300 -18.30 19.48 -2.09
C SER A 300 -17.67 19.85 -3.44
N GLY A 301 -18.14 19.25 -4.54
CA GLY A 301 -17.68 19.52 -5.89
C GLY A 301 -16.78 18.46 -6.54
N SER A 302 -16.62 17.28 -5.94
CA SER A 302 -15.95 16.15 -6.62
C SER A 302 -16.76 15.70 -7.84
N ALA A 303 -16.09 15.48 -8.97
CA ALA A 303 -16.72 14.90 -10.15
C ALA A 303 -17.06 13.41 -9.88
N ALA A 304 -18.25 12.97 -10.28
CA ALA A 304 -18.59 11.54 -10.34
C ALA A 304 -18.28 10.97 -11.72
N LEU A 305 -17.82 9.73 -11.81
CA LEU A 305 -17.60 9.02 -13.07
C LEU A 305 -18.58 7.85 -13.19
N ARG A 306 -19.27 7.75 -14.32
CA ARG A 306 -20.21 6.68 -14.62
C ARG A 306 -19.89 6.01 -15.94
N PHE A 307 -19.89 4.68 -15.98
CA PHE A 307 -19.73 3.89 -17.19
C PHE A 307 -20.62 2.65 -17.17
N GLY A 308 -21.01 2.17 -18.35
CA GLY A 308 -21.79 0.95 -18.51
C GLY A 308 -20.89 -0.26 -18.72
N GLU A 309 -21.33 -1.44 -18.30
CA GLU A 309 -20.67 -2.71 -18.60
C GLU A 309 -21.72 -3.81 -18.88
N GLU A 310 -21.52 -4.58 -19.94
CA GLU A 310 -22.40 -5.71 -20.29
C GLU A 310 -21.58 -6.99 -20.45
N MET A 311 -21.90 -8.00 -19.64
CA MET A 311 -21.21 -9.30 -19.68
C MET A 311 -22.22 -10.42 -19.89
N THR A 312 -21.85 -11.40 -20.70
CA THR A 312 -22.71 -12.54 -21.06
C THR A 312 -21.94 -13.86 -20.90
N GLY A 313 -22.66 -14.93 -20.60
CA GLY A 313 -22.08 -16.25 -20.44
C GLY A 313 -23.12 -17.22 -19.92
N SER A 314 -22.69 -18.14 -19.06
CA SER A 314 -23.54 -19.21 -18.56
C SER A 314 -23.23 -19.57 -17.12
N VAL A 315 -24.22 -20.17 -16.45
CA VAL A 315 -24.11 -20.73 -15.10
C VAL A 315 -24.65 -22.14 -15.05
N ALA A 316 -24.00 -23.00 -14.27
CA ALA A 316 -24.50 -24.30 -13.88
C ALA A 316 -25.24 -24.17 -12.53
N LEU A 317 -26.47 -24.67 -12.46
CA LEU A 317 -27.26 -24.67 -11.23
C LEU A 317 -26.84 -25.84 -10.32
N VAL A 318 -26.57 -25.54 -9.05
CA VAL A 318 -26.02 -26.50 -8.08
C VAL A 318 -27.12 -27.37 -7.44
N ASP A 319 -28.36 -26.88 -7.28
CA ASP A 319 -29.45 -27.69 -6.69
C ASP A 319 -30.89 -27.24 -7.07
N GLY A 320 -31.73 -28.22 -7.44
CA GLY A 320 -33.20 -28.24 -7.28
C GLY A 320 -34.10 -27.28 -8.07
N ARG A 321 -33.58 -26.17 -8.63
CA ARG A 321 -34.38 -25.18 -9.38
C ARG A 321 -34.36 -25.40 -10.89
N ARG A 322 -34.26 -26.66 -11.30
CA ARG A 322 -34.35 -27.00 -12.72
C ARG A 322 -35.77 -26.81 -13.19
N ARG A 323 -35.95 -26.19 -14.37
CA ARG A 323 -37.20 -26.35 -15.12
C ARG A 323 -37.45 -27.85 -15.31
N ARG A 324 -38.70 -28.28 -15.12
CA ARG A 324 -39.13 -29.67 -15.32
C ARG A 324 -38.84 -30.04 -16.79
N GLY A 325 -37.80 -30.87 -17.02
CA GLY A 325 -37.34 -31.27 -18.36
C GLY A 325 -35.90 -30.88 -18.75
N ALA A 326 -35.12 -30.23 -17.88
CA ALA A 326 -33.72 -29.89 -18.17
C ALA A 326 -32.73 -31.03 -17.82
N ASP A 327 -31.85 -31.37 -18.78
CA ASP A 327 -30.79 -32.38 -18.63
C ASP A 327 -29.80 -32.04 -17.50
N ALA A 328 -29.24 -33.08 -16.88
CA ALA A 328 -28.21 -32.92 -15.87
C ALA A 328 -26.92 -32.34 -16.47
N GLY A 329 -26.59 -31.10 -16.08
CA GLY A 329 -25.42 -30.38 -16.57
C GLY A 329 -25.71 -29.30 -17.60
N ALA A 330 -26.99 -28.99 -17.88
CA ALA A 330 -27.34 -27.89 -18.78
C ALA A 330 -26.90 -26.54 -18.20
N GLU A 331 -26.05 -25.85 -18.96
CA GLU A 331 -25.64 -24.48 -18.70
C GLU A 331 -26.79 -23.52 -19.03
N GLU A 332 -27.20 -22.71 -18.06
CA GLU A 332 -28.23 -21.69 -18.24
C GLU A 332 -27.60 -20.37 -18.66
N PRO A 333 -28.15 -19.66 -19.65
CA PRO A 333 -27.62 -18.36 -20.05
C PRO A 333 -27.77 -17.35 -18.92
N LEU A 334 -26.70 -16.61 -18.68
CA LEU A 334 -26.65 -15.51 -17.72
C LEU A 334 -26.03 -14.28 -18.40
N ALA A 335 -26.67 -13.13 -18.21
CA ALA A 335 -26.12 -11.85 -18.60
C ALA A 335 -26.29 -10.84 -17.46
N VAL A 336 -25.42 -9.85 -17.43
CA VAL A 336 -25.53 -8.69 -16.55
C VAL A 336 -25.36 -7.43 -17.37
N ARG A 337 -26.19 -6.44 -17.09
CA ARG A 337 -26.10 -5.09 -17.66
C ARG A 337 -25.98 -4.11 -16.52
N LEU A 338 -24.79 -3.56 -16.38
CA LEU A 338 -24.37 -2.80 -15.22
C LEU A 338 -24.11 -1.36 -15.61
N THR A 339 -24.40 -0.46 -14.67
CA THR A 339 -23.93 0.92 -14.66
C THR A 339 -23.17 1.11 -13.36
N ILE A 340 -21.88 1.39 -13.47
CA ILE A 340 -20.96 1.60 -12.36
C ILE A 340 -20.80 3.10 -12.14
N ASP A 341 -20.94 3.56 -10.90
CA ASP A 341 -20.89 4.96 -10.50
C ASP A 341 -19.93 5.16 -9.33
N THR A 342 -18.90 5.98 -9.52
CA THR A 342 -17.87 6.21 -8.50
C THR A 342 -18.28 7.21 -7.41
N GLU A 343 -19.42 7.91 -7.55
CA GLU A 343 -19.95 9.02 -6.72
C GLU A 343 -18.98 10.21 -6.49
N ASP A 344 -17.72 9.96 -6.16
CA ASP A 344 -16.62 10.90 -5.95
C ASP A 344 -15.32 10.28 -6.50
N ILE A 345 -14.80 10.84 -7.61
CA ILE A 345 -13.55 10.35 -8.22
C ILE A 345 -12.33 10.55 -7.33
N ASP A 346 -12.27 11.63 -6.52
CA ASP A 346 -11.14 11.93 -5.63
C ASP A 346 -11.00 10.81 -4.60
N ARG A 347 -12.13 10.43 -4.00
CA ARG A 347 -12.20 9.30 -3.08
C ARG A 347 -11.91 8.00 -3.79
N PHE A 348 -12.52 7.74 -4.95
CA PHE A 348 -12.36 6.48 -5.67
C PHE A 348 -10.90 6.14 -5.97
N VAL A 349 -10.08 7.11 -6.42
CA VAL A 349 -8.68 6.84 -6.80
C VAL A 349 -7.71 6.78 -5.62
N THR A 350 -8.11 7.27 -4.44
CA THR A 350 -7.27 7.32 -3.23
C THR A 350 -7.69 6.35 -2.13
N ASP A 351 -8.91 5.82 -2.19
CA ASP A 351 -9.40 4.75 -1.32
C ASP A 351 -8.81 3.40 -1.77
N PRO A 352 -8.12 2.65 -0.90
CA PRO A 352 -7.51 1.36 -1.27
C PRO A 352 -8.49 0.31 -1.80
N HIS A 353 -9.79 0.47 -1.51
CA HIS A 353 -10.84 -0.43 -1.97
C HIS A 353 -11.47 0.00 -3.31
N HIS A 354 -11.20 1.22 -3.81
CA HIS A 354 -11.72 1.72 -5.09
C HIS A 354 -13.20 1.38 -5.31
N HIS A 355 -14.02 1.65 -4.29
CA HIS A 355 -15.43 1.25 -4.24
C HIS A 355 -16.28 2.15 -5.13
N ALA A 356 -17.15 1.53 -5.93
CA ALA A 356 -18.19 2.19 -6.72
C ALA A 356 -19.53 1.48 -6.54
N ARG A 357 -20.62 2.24 -6.72
CA ARG A 357 -21.98 1.69 -6.70
C ARG A 357 -22.32 1.07 -8.06
N VAL A 358 -23.08 0.00 -8.04
CA VAL A 358 -23.58 -0.68 -9.25
C VAL A 358 -25.10 -0.64 -9.28
N SER A 359 -25.65 -0.35 -10.45
CA SER A 359 -27.08 -0.44 -10.75
C SER A 359 -27.29 -1.16 -12.09
N GLY A 360 -28.49 -1.67 -12.34
CA GLY A 360 -28.80 -2.36 -13.59
C GLY A 360 -29.63 -3.61 -13.39
N GLU A 361 -29.41 -4.61 -14.22
CA GLU A 361 -30.20 -5.85 -14.24
C GLU A 361 -29.33 -7.10 -14.41
N VAL A 362 -29.77 -8.20 -13.79
CA VAL A 362 -29.30 -9.56 -14.02
C VAL A 362 -30.33 -10.27 -14.89
N VAL A 363 -29.91 -10.82 -16.03
CA VAL A 363 -30.80 -11.52 -16.96
C VAL A 363 -30.47 -13.00 -16.94
N CYS A 364 -31.38 -13.81 -16.38
CA CYS A 364 -31.26 -15.26 -16.34
C CYS A 364 -32.66 -15.90 -16.45
N PRO A 365 -32.99 -16.56 -17.57
CA PRO A 365 -34.29 -17.21 -17.76
C PRO A 365 -34.63 -18.23 -16.67
N ALA A 366 -33.64 -18.99 -16.18
CA ALA A 366 -33.81 -19.96 -15.11
C ALA A 366 -34.14 -19.34 -13.74
N LEU A 367 -33.83 -18.06 -13.54
CA LEU A 367 -34.09 -17.33 -12.30
C LEU A 367 -35.26 -16.35 -12.41
N GLY A 368 -35.96 -16.27 -13.55
CA GLY A 368 -37.14 -15.40 -13.70
C GLY A 368 -37.05 -14.34 -14.80
N GLY A 369 -36.04 -14.39 -15.67
CA GLY A 369 -35.92 -13.46 -16.81
C GLY A 369 -35.03 -12.27 -16.47
N SER A 370 -35.54 -11.04 -16.60
CA SER A 370 -34.80 -9.83 -16.22
C SER A 370 -35.10 -9.43 -14.78
N LEU A 371 -34.05 -9.32 -13.97
CA LEU A 371 -34.13 -9.15 -12.53
C LEU A 371 -33.38 -7.86 -12.15
N PRO A 372 -34.07 -6.82 -11.65
CA PRO A 372 -33.41 -5.57 -11.28
C PRO A 372 -32.49 -5.78 -10.07
N ILE A 373 -31.39 -5.02 -10.06
CA ILE A 373 -30.45 -4.98 -8.94
C ILE A 373 -30.98 -4.02 -7.89
N ASP A 374 -31.15 -4.51 -6.66
CA ASP A 374 -31.61 -3.72 -5.51
C ASP A 374 -30.46 -2.89 -4.90
N ASP A 375 -29.30 -3.53 -4.75
CA ASP A 375 -28.07 -2.94 -4.24
C ASP A 375 -26.86 -3.58 -4.93
N GLY A 376 -25.88 -2.78 -5.30
CA GLY A 376 -24.74 -3.25 -6.07
C GLY A 376 -23.45 -2.53 -5.68
N ALA A 377 -22.37 -3.31 -5.54
CA ALA A 377 -21.03 -2.82 -5.23
C ALA A 377 -20.00 -3.35 -6.23
N PHE A 378 -19.04 -2.50 -6.57
CA PHE A 378 -17.90 -2.80 -7.42
C PHE A 378 -16.61 -2.31 -6.76
N ASN A 379 -15.56 -3.11 -6.84
CA ASN A 379 -14.21 -2.71 -6.43
C ASN A 379 -13.26 -2.89 -7.61
N LEU A 380 -12.51 -1.84 -7.96
CA LEU A 380 -11.58 -1.88 -9.08
C LEU A 380 -10.16 -2.23 -8.64
N LEU A 381 -9.61 -3.34 -9.16
CA LEU A 381 -8.19 -3.70 -9.05
C LEU A 381 -7.65 -3.58 -7.61
N VAL A 382 -8.38 -4.17 -6.68
CA VAL A 382 -8.00 -4.21 -5.26
C VAL A 382 -7.01 -5.34 -5.00
N ASP A 383 -6.19 -5.18 -3.96
CA ASP A 383 -5.27 -6.23 -3.49
C ASP A 383 -5.93 -7.05 -2.38
N ASP A 384 -5.64 -8.34 -2.34
CA ASP A 384 -6.08 -9.25 -1.27
C ASP A 384 -4.91 -9.60 -0.32
N GLY A 385 -4.06 -8.61 -0.04
CA GLY A 385 -2.81 -8.81 0.71
C GLY A 385 -1.65 -9.33 -0.15
N ASP A 386 -1.93 -9.86 -1.35
CA ASP A 386 -0.94 -10.19 -2.35
C ASP A 386 -0.89 -9.07 -3.44
N PRO A 387 0.17 -8.24 -3.50
CA PRO A 387 0.31 -7.19 -4.52
C PRO A 387 0.49 -7.73 -5.95
N THR A 388 0.73 -9.03 -6.12
CA THR A 388 0.85 -9.73 -7.42
C THR A 388 -0.46 -10.06 -8.07
N ARG A 389 -1.53 -9.98 -7.30
CA ARG A 389 -2.85 -10.35 -7.75
C ARG A 389 -3.80 -9.20 -7.50
N LYS A 390 -4.42 -8.71 -8.57
CA LYS A 390 -5.46 -7.69 -8.49
C LYS A 390 -6.79 -8.34 -8.78
N GLU A 391 -7.81 -7.91 -8.05
CA GLU A 391 -9.18 -8.36 -8.27
C GLU A 391 -10.09 -7.20 -8.66
N MET A 392 -10.99 -7.45 -9.60
CA MET A 392 -12.19 -6.63 -9.76
C MET A 392 -13.37 -7.42 -9.17
N ARG A 393 -13.96 -6.90 -8.10
CA ARG A 393 -15.00 -7.61 -7.33
C ARG A 393 -16.36 -6.97 -7.63
N TYR A 394 -17.37 -7.81 -7.81
CA TYR A 394 -18.77 -7.42 -8.05
C TYR A 394 -19.64 -8.11 -7.01
N ARG A 395 -20.54 -7.36 -6.37
CA ARG A 395 -21.59 -7.89 -5.50
C ARG A 395 -22.91 -7.27 -5.91
N LEU A 396 -23.85 -8.07 -6.37
CA LEU A 396 -25.16 -7.61 -6.86
C LEU A 396 -26.27 -8.31 -6.07
N HIS A 397 -27.06 -7.56 -5.33
CA HIS A 397 -28.25 -8.03 -4.64
C HIS A 397 -29.46 -7.90 -5.56
N PHE A 398 -30.22 -8.98 -5.70
CA PHE A 398 -31.43 -9.01 -6.52
C PHE A 398 -32.42 -10.03 -5.94
N HIS A 399 -33.60 -10.10 -6.53
CA HIS A 399 -34.60 -11.13 -6.24
C HIS A 399 -34.87 -11.98 -7.48
N ASP A 400 -35.12 -13.27 -7.31
CA ASP A 400 -35.56 -14.13 -8.40
C ASP A 400 -37.04 -13.90 -8.75
N GLY A 401 -37.54 -14.59 -9.78
CA GLY A 401 -38.93 -14.51 -10.24
C GLY A 401 -39.98 -14.99 -9.21
N GLU A 402 -39.56 -15.61 -8.11
CA GLU A 402 -40.42 -15.96 -6.98
C GLU A 402 -40.26 -14.98 -5.79
N GLY A 403 -39.50 -13.90 -5.96
CA GLY A 403 -39.26 -12.89 -4.92
C GLY A 403 -38.27 -13.33 -3.84
N ARG A 404 -37.46 -14.37 -4.08
CA ARG A 404 -36.47 -14.85 -3.10
C ARG A 404 -35.16 -14.08 -3.27
N PRO A 405 -34.54 -13.60 -2.17
CA PRO A 405 -33.32 -12.80 -2.25
C PRO A 405 -32.12 -13.65 -2.67
N LEU A 406 -31.32 -13.13 -3.60
CA LEU A 406 -30.10 -13.73 -4.12
C LEU A 406 -28.99 -12.67 -4.20
N THR A 407 -27.74 -13.13 -4.07
CA THR A 407 -26.55 -12.32 -4.38
C THR A 407 -25.78 -12.96 -5.53
N LEU A 408 -25.46 -12.19 -6.56
CA LEU A 408 -24.44 -12.54 -7.56
C LEU A 408 -23.10 -11.94 -7.09
N ALA A 409 -22.14 -12.80 -6.81
CA ALA A 409 -20.76 -12.44 -6.51
C ALA A 409 -19.87 -12.79 -7.71
N GLY A 410 -19.15 -11.80 -8.22
CA GLY A 410 -18.29 -11.95 -9.39
C GLY A 410 -16.87 -11.47 -9.10
N VAL A 411 -15.86 -12.21 -9.55
CA VAL A 411 -14.46 -11.80 -9.43
C VAL A 411 -13.73 -11.97 -10.76
N LYS A 412 -13.14 -10.88 -11.24
CA LYS A 412 -12.11 -10.91 -12.29
C LYS A 412 -10.76 -10.92 -11.60
N THR A 413 -9.88 -11.85 -11.96
CA THR A 413 -8.54 -11.97 -11.38
C THR A 413 -7.49 -11.61 -12.41
N VAL A 414 -6.59 -10.70 -12.04
CA VAL A 414 -5.45 -10.24 -12.84
C VAL A 414 -4.18 -10.71 -12.15
N ARG A 415 -3.37 -11.54 -12.83
CA ARG A 415 -2.15 -12.16 -12.27
C ARG A 415 -0.86 -11.75 -12.99
N GLY A 416 -0.95 -11.19 -14.19
CA GLY A 416 0.22 -10.53 -14.80
C GLY A 416 1.18 -11.44 -15.55
N GLU A 417 0.81 -12.70 -15.78
CA GLU A 417 1.72 -13.74 -16.33
C GLU A 417 2.23 -13.38 -17.74
N SER A 418 1.42 -12.68 -18.55
CA SER A 418 1.85 -12.08 -19.82
C SER A 418 0.80 -11.10 -20.34
N LEU A 419 1.25 -10.08 -21.10
CA LEU A 419 0.36 -9.13 -21.79
C LEU A 419 -0.61 -9.81 -22.75
N ARG A 420 -0.32 -11.03 -23.21
CA ARG A 420 -1.25 -11.82 -24.04
C ARG A 420 -2.48 -12.29 -23.25
N HIS A 421 -2.33 -12.49 -21.94
CA HIS A 421 -3.41 -12.87 -21.03
C HIS A 421 -4.18 -11.68 -20.49
N LEU A 422 -3.66 -10.44 -20.63
CA LEU A 422 -4.31 -9.22 -20.18
C LEU A 422 -5.78 -9.15 -20.57
N TRP A 423 -6.06 -9.31 -21.86
CA TRP A 423 -7.43 -9.26 -22.36
C TRP A 423 -8.32 -10.35 -21.76
N ARG A 424 -7.81 -11.56 -21.57
CA ARG A 424 -8.59 -12.66 -20.99
C ARG A 424 -8.86 -12.41 -19.50
N GLU A 425 -7.86 -11.96 -18.76
CA GLU A 425 -7.92 -11.71 -17.31
C GLU A 425 -8.83 -10.53 -16.97
N THR A 426 -8.87 -9.49 -17.81
CA THR A 426 -9.76 -8.32 -17.60
C THR A 426 -11.19 -8.51 -18.12
N THR A 427 -11.45 -9.53 -18.93
CA THR A 427 -12.78 -9.80 -19.52
C THR A 427 -13.49 -11.02 -18.93
N THR A 428 -12.81 -11.87 -18.16
CA THR A 428 -13.39 -13.10 -17.60
C THR A 428 -13.84 -12.87 -16.15
N LEU A 429 -15.15 -12.96 -15.91
CA LEU A 429 -15.76 -12.85 -14.58
C LEU A 429 -16.19 -14.23 -14.07
N HIS A 430 -15.47 -14.73 -13.07
CA HIS A 430 -15.89 -15.93 -12.34
C HIS A 430 -17.03 -15.57 -11.40
N THR A 431 -18.17 -16.24 -11.54
CA THR A 431 -19.42 -15.84 -10.92
C THR A 431 -20.00 -16.96 -10.06
N SER A 432 -20.47 -16.61 -8.87
CA SER A 432 -21.34 -17.44 -8.06
C SER A 432 -22.63 -16.69 -7.75
N VAL A 433 -23.75 -17.41 -7.71
CA VAL A 433 -25.03 -16.91 -7.19
C VAL A 433 -25.28 -17.64 -5.88
N VAL A 434 -25.58 -16.90 -4.82
CA VAL A 434 -25.78 -17.43 -3.47
C VAL A 434 -27.13 -16.99 -2.90
N ARG A 435 -27.67 -17.73 -1.93
CA ARG A 435 -28.94 -17.39 -1.27
C ARG A 435 -28.80 -16.24 -0.28
N GLY A 436 -29.78 -15.35 -0.31
CA GLY A 436 -29.87 -14.17 0.55
C GLY A 436 -28.97 -13.04 0.08
N HIS A 437 -29.24 -11.83 0.58
CA HIS A 437 -28.37 -10.68 0.42
C HIS A 437 -27.23 -10.79 1.43
N ARG A 438 -26.04 -11.16 0.97
CA ARG A 438 -24.87 -11.41 1.82
C ARG A 438 -23.61 -10.82 1.22
N GLU A 439 -22.68 -10.45 2.10
CA GLU A 439 -21.28 -10.25 1.73
C GLU A 439 -20.69 -11.58 1.24
N ALA A 440 -19.86 -11.54 0.20
CA ALA A 440 -19.44 -12.69 -0.59
C ALA A 440 -19.03 -13.93 0.25
N GLY A 441 -19.37 -15.14 -0.22
CA GLY A 441 -19.04 -16.40 0.46
C GLY A 441 -19.45 -17.64 -0.36
N THR A 442 -19.01 -18.83 0.08
CA THR A 442 -19.28 -20.12 -0.61
C THR A 442 -20.48 -20.87 -0.05
N ASP A 443 -21.09 -20.38 1.02
CA ASP A 443 -22.22 -21.03 1.67
C ASP A 443 -23.53 -20.69 0.97
N GLY A 444 -24.33 -21.71 0.65
CA GLY A 444 -25.63 -21.53 0.01
C GLY A 444 -25.55 -21.14 -1.48
N VAL A 445 -24.49 -21.56 -2.17
CA VAL A 445 -24.34 -21.40 -3.63
C VAL A 445 -25.49 -22.12 -4.35
N VAL A 446 -26.14 -21.40 -5.25
CA VAL A 446 -27.24 -21.91 -6.10
C VAL A 446 -26.81 -22.05 -7.55
N ALA A 447 -25.82 -21.28 -7.99
CA ALA A 447 -25.28 -21.36 -9.34
C ALA A 447 -23.81 -20.93 -9.38
N THR A 448 -23.03 -21.49 -10.29
CA THR A 448 -21.66 -21.06 -10.58
C THR A 448 -21.42 -21.01 -12.08
N GLY A 449 -20.66 -20.04 -12.54
CA GLY A 449 -20.37 -19.95 -13.96
C GLY A 449 -19.38 -18.85 -14.31
N VAL A 450 -19.31 -18.55 -15.60
CA VAL A 450 -18.34 -17.60 -16.14
C VAL A 450 -19.05 -16.66 -17.09
N LEU A 451 -18.93 -15.37 -16.81
CA LEU A 451 -19.36 -14.31 -17.72
C LEU A 451 -18.14 -13.74 -18.43
N ARG A 452 -18.32 -13.32 -19.68
CA ARG A 452 -17.28 -12.67 -20.48
C ARG A 452 -17.77 -11.33 -21.00
N LEU A 453 -16.85 -10.36 -20.94
CA LEU A 453 -16.99 -9.09 -21.64
C LEU A 453 -16.50 -9.26 -23.09
N HIS A 454 -17.26 -8.77 -24.07
CA HIS A 454 -16.82 -8.80 -25.46
C HIS A 454 -15.72 -7.73 -25.67
N PRO A 455 -14.60 -8.00 -26.36
CA PRO A 455 -13.48 -7.04 -26.47
C PRO A 455 -13.83 -5.66 -27.07
N LEU A 456 -14.81 -5.61 -27.98
CA LEU A 456 -15.33 -4.37 -28.56
C LEU A 456 -16.28 -3.61 -27.60
N ALA A 457 -16.82 -4.28 -26.58
CA ALA A 457 -17.62 -3.64 -25.54
C ALA A 457 -16.72 -2.80 -24.62
N PHE A 458 -15.58 -3.33 -24.14
CA PHE A 458 -14.62 -2.59 -23.29
C PHE A 458 -14.17 -1.24 -23.89
N ALA A 459 -13.85 -1.20 -25.20
CA ALA A 459 -13.51 0.04 -25.88
C ALA A 459 -14.70 1.03 -25.98
N ARG A 460 -15.94 0.51 -26.04
CA ARG A 460 -17.17 1.32 -25.96
C ARG A 460 -17.47 1.76 -24.52
N GLU A 461 -17.09 1.01 -23.49
CA GLU A 461 -17.24 1.43 -22.09
C GLU A 461 -16.45 2.70 -21.81
N LEU A 462 -15.21 2.79 -22.35
CA LEU A 462 -14.41 4.01 -22.31
C LEU A 462 -15.09 5.19 -23.04
N ALA A 463 -15.93 4.93 -24.04
CA ALA A 463 -16.74 5.94 -24.73
C ALA A 463 -18.08 6.24 -24.02
N THR A 464 -18.45 5.47 -22.99
CA THR A 464 -19.68 5.67 -22.18
C THR A 464 -19.44 6.50 -20.93
N PHE A 465 -18.21 6.96 -20.68
CA PHE A 465 -17.91 7.80 -19.55
C PHE A 465 -18.78 9.05 -19.57
N ARG A 466 -19.73 9.09 -18.63
CA ARG A 466 -20.54 10.26 -18.33
C ARG A 466 -20.14 10.71 -16.94
N THR A 467 -19.84 11.98 -16.78
CA THR A 467 -19.64 12.55 -15.45
C THR A 467 -20.82 13.42 -15.09
N THR A 468 -21.16 13.45 -13.81
CA THR A 468 -22.02 14.51 -13.26
C THR A 468 -21.11 15.46 -12.51
N GLY A 469 -20.82 16.62 -13.12
CA GLY A 469 -19.88 17.61 -12.60
C GLY A 469 -20.21 19.00 -13.17
N SER A 470 -19.80 20.04 -12.47
CA SER A 470 -20.16 21.44 -12.77
C SER A 470 -19.45 22.03 -13.99
N SER A 471 -18.40 21.40 -14.52
CA SER A 471 -17.64 21.91 -15.69
C SER A 471 -17.02 20.82 -16.58
N VAL A 472 -16.73 21.16 -17.85
CA VAL A 472 -16.05 20.29 -18.84
C VAL A 472 -14.60 19.96 -18.44
N ARG A 473 -13.96 20.82 -17.65
CA ARG A 473 -12.58 20.59 -17.18
C ARG A 473 -12.54 19.49 -16.11
N ASP A 474 -13.47 19.52 -15.16
CA ASP A 474 -13.58 18.51 -14.10
C ASP A 474 -13.87 17.12 -14.71
N HIS A 475 -14.60 17.08 -15.83
CA HIS A 475 -14.86 15.86 -16.60
C HIS A 475 -13.58 15.22 -17.15
N ALA A 476 -12.76 16.01 -17.86
CA ALA A 476 -11.52 15.51 -18.45
C ALA A 476 -10.53 15.04 -17.37
N GLU A 477 -10.45 15.76 -16.25
CA GLU A 477 -9.59 15.40 -15.13
C GLU A 477 -10.02 14.07 -14.47
N ALA A 478 -11.32 13.87 -14.24
CA ALA A 478 -11.84 12.63 -13.66
C ALA A 478 -11.51 11.39 -14.53
N VAL A 479 -11.69 11.50 -15.85
CA VAL A 479 -11.36 10.42 -16.79
C VAL A 479 -9.86 10.14 -16.81
N VAL A 480 -9.02 11.18 -16.82
CA VAL A 480 -7.56 11.03 -16.78
C VAL A 480 -7.12 10.34 -15.49
N ARG A 481 -7.67 10.72 -14.33
CA ARG A 481 -7.30 10.13 -13.04
C ARG A 481 -7.77 8.67 -12.93
N PHE A 482 -8.97 8.35 -13.39
CA PHE A 482 -9.43 6.96 -13.49
C PHE A 482 -8.54 6.13 -14.42
N GLY A 483 -8.24 6.64 -15.63
CA GLY A 483 -7.38 5.96 -16.59
C GLY A 483 -5.96 5.76 -16.06
N THR A 484 -5.41 6.75 -15.37
CA THR A 484 -4.10 6.68 -14.70
C THR A 484 -4.10 5.59 -13.63
N LEU A 485 -5.13 5.54 -12.77
CA LEU A 485 -5.28 4.47 -11.77
C LEU A 485 -5.34 3.11 -12.45
N PHE A 486 -6.22 2.94 -13.44
CA PHE A 486 -6.45 1.66 -14.11
C PHE A 486 -5.18 1.12 -14.77
N VAL A 487 -4.54 1.95 -15.60
CA VAL A 487 -3.28 1.59 -16.29
C VAL A 487 -2.17 1.34 -15.27
N GLY A 488 -2.05 2.18 -14.25
CA GLY A 488 -1.06 2.02 -13.20
C GLY A 488 -1.21 0.70 -12.43
N LYS A 489 -2.44 0.33 -12.06
CA LYS A 489 -2.73 -0.93 -11.35
C LYS A 489 -2.44 -2.16 -12.20
N LEU A 490 -2.73 -2.11 -13.50
CA LEU A 490 -2.36 -3.17 -14.42
C LEU A 490 -0.83 -3.24 -14.60
N TRP A 491 -0.18 -2.10 -14.69
CA TRP A 491 1.28 -2.01 -14.78
C TRP A 491 1.97 -2.69 -13.59
N ASP A 492 1.46 -2.51 -12.37
CA ASP A 492 1.99 -3.16 -11.16
C ASP A 492 2.05 -4.70 -11.25
N VAL A 493 1.21 -5.28 -12.12
CA VAL A 493 1.04 -6.72 -12.29
C VAL A 493 1.74 -7.23 -13.55
N TYR A 494 1.59 -6.57 -14.70
CA TYR A 494 2.14 -7.04 -15.98
C TYR A 494 3.56 -6.56 -16.28
N ALA A 495 4.02 -5.43 -15.71
CA ALA A 495 5.34 -4.90 -16.03
C ALA A 495 6.49 -5.76 -15.48
N ARG A 496 6.19 -6.70 -14.60
CA ARG A 496 7.15 -7.58 -13.90
C ARG A 496 7.99 -8.43 -14.84
N GLY A 497 7.39 -8.92 -15.93
CA GLY A 497 8.09 -9.73 -16.93
C GLY A 497 8.70 -8.94 -18.09
N LEU A 498 8.39 -7.65 -18.23
CA LEU A 498 8.71 -6.84 -19.41
C LEU A 498 9.71 -5.72 -19.13
N LEU A 499 9.71 -5.21 -17.91
CA LEU A 499 10.68 -4.23 -17.43
C LEU A 499 11.32 -4.82 -16.20
N SER A 500 12.64 -5.01 -16.27
CA SER A 500 13.55 -5.38 -15.18
C SER A 500 13.65 -4.33 -14.05
N TYR A 501 12.57 -3.58 -13.82
CA TYR A 501 12.49 -2.36 -13.01
C TYR A 501 11.24 -2.39 -12.11
N GLY A 502 11.28 -3.17 -11.03
CA GLY A 502 10.31 -3.09 -9.93
C GLY A 502 10.31 -4.34 -9.05
N PRO A 503 10.30 -4.22 -7.70
CA PRO A 503 10.32 -5.38 -6.83
C PRO A 503 8.88 -5.85 -6.64
N PHE A 504 8.49 -6.84 -7.45
CA PHE A 504 7.54 -7.88 -7.07
C PHE A 504 7.73 -9.13 -7.87
#